data_AF-A0A820FEX4-F1
#
_entry.id   AF-A0A820FEX4-F1
#
_cell.length_a   1.000
_cell.length_b   1.000
_cell.length_c   1.000
_cell.angle_alpha   90.00
_cell.angle_beta   90.00
_cell.angle_gamma   90.00
#
_symmetry.space_group_name_H-M   'P 1'
#
loop_
_entity.id
_entity.type
_entity.pdbx_description
1 polymer ?
#
loop_
_entity_poly.entity_id
_entity_poly.type
_entity_poly.pdbx_seq_one_letter_code
_entity_poly.pdbx_strand_id
1 'polypeptide(L)'
;MGLGHFKKQCSQITNACRTCGDLVDDLKLHICSKIEKFIHCGLNHKSNSLKSHVIDLNKNVNVVYNNSHFPGLPVAQNSSSNHMLNKLDNLLAQMTEVNVHLSNLKVKYDKIDKIEQITLAKNDSDVLMKENLNLLTKQSMELKTEVIANNLMVEHHENMFTKLIIPMFEDIFSFITMQNCDSKGRKNT
;
A
#
# COMPACT_ATOMS: atom_id res chain seq x y z
N MET A 1 -15.32 20.37 29.18
CA MET A 1 -15.90 21.12 28.04
C MET A 1 -15.76 20.26 26.80
N GLY A 2 -16.82 19.55 26.39
CA GLY A 2 -16.81 18.68 25.22
C GLY A 2 -17.25 19.45 23.97
N LEU A 3 -16.39 19.48 22.95
CA LEU A 3 -16.67 20.07 21.64
C LEU A 3 -17.72 19.21 20.91
N GLY A 4 -18.98 19.64 20.98
CA GLY A 4 -20.06 19.06 20.19
C GLY A 4 -19.99 19.55 18.74
N HIS A 5 -19.73 18.65 17.80
CA HIS A 5 -19.90 18.93 16.38
C HIS A 5 -21.39 19.03 16.05
N PHE A 6 -21.84 20.23 15.68
CA PHE A 6 -23.15 20.46 15.10
C PHE A 6 -23.30 19.63 13.81
N LYS A 7 -24.21 18.66 13.86
CA LYS A 7 -24.65 17.88 12.70
C LYS A 7 -25.29 18.84 11.69
N LYS A 8 -24.53 19.28 10.69
CA LYS A 8 -25.12 19.80 9.45
C LYS A 8 -26.06 18.70 8.92
N GLN A 9 -27.35 19.01 8.78
CA GLN A 9 -28.31 18.10 8.18
C GLN A 9 -27.83 17.76 6.77
N CYS A 10 -27.32 16.54 6.61
CA CYS A 10 -26.89 16.00 5.34
C CYS A 10 -28.16 15.58 4.60
N SER A 11 -28.54 16.32 3.56
CA SER A 11 -29.60 15.97 2.61
C SER A 11 -29.11 14.89 1.64
N GLN A 12 -28.44 13.84 2.14
CA GLN A 12 -28.10 12.66 1.35
C GLN A 12 -29.40 11.89 1.10
N ILE A 13 -29.96 12.09 -0.09
CA ILE A 13 -31.13 11.36 -0.60
C ILE A 13 -30.76 9.90 -0.91
N THR A 14 -29.47 9.63 -1.15
CA THR A 14 -28.93 8.32 -1.46
C THR A 14 -28.15 7.75 -0.28
N ASN A 15 -28.52 6.54 0.15
CA ASN A 15 -27.83 5.82 1.19
C ASN A 15 -26.88 4.78 0.56
N ALA A 16 -25.67 4.62 1.08
CA ALA A 16 -24.74 3.60 0.57
C ALA A 16 -24.98 2.24 1.24
N CYS A 17 -25.06 1.18 0.45
CA CYS A 17 -25.09 -0.19 0.96
C CYS A 17 -23.75 -0.52 1.65
N ARG A 18 -23.80 -0.89 2.93
CA ARG A 18 -22.60 -1.18 3.73
C ARG A 18 -21.82 -2.42 3.27
N THR A 19 -22.46 -3.30 2.50
CA THR A 19 -21.88 -4.58 2.07
C THR A 19 -21.26 -4.48 0.68
N CYS A 20 -21.93 -3.83 -0.29
CA CYS A 20 -21.39 -3.71 -1.65
C CYS A 20 -20.81 -2.34 -2.00
N GLY A 21 -21.14 -1.29 -1.25
CA GLY A 21 -20.74 0.09 -1.51
C GLY A 21 -21.66 0.85 -2.47
N ASP A 22 -22.70 0.21 -3.02
CA ASP A 22 -23.57 0.83 -4.01
C ASP A 22 -24.45 1.93 -3.39
N LEU A 23 -24.56 3.06 -4.07
CA LEU A 23 -25.47 4.15 -3.70
C LEU A 23 -26.89 3.76 -4.10
N VAL A 24 -27.79 3.68 -3.13
CA VAL A 24 -29.18 3.26 -3.32
C VAL A 24 -30.14 4.22 -2.64
N ASP A 25 -31.29 4.46 -3.28
CA ASP A 25 -32.30 5.37 -2.77
C ASP A 25 -32.98 4.81 -1.50
N ASP A 26 -33.20 3.49 -1.44
CA ASP A 26 -33.74 2.80 -0.25
C ASP A 26 -32.98 1.49 0.06
N LEU A 27 -32.35 1.43 1.24
CA LEU A 27 -31.66 0.21 1.72
C LEU A 27 -32.61 -0.96 1.93
N LYS A 28 -33.90 -0.72 2.21
CA LYS A 28 -34.86 -1.80 2.48
C LYS A 28 -35.21 -2.59 1.22
N LEU A 29 -35.08 -1.97 0.05
CA LEU A 29 -35.43 -2.56 -1.24
C LEU A 29 -34.18 -3.02 -2.03
N HIS A 30 -32.98 -2.73 -1.53
CA HIS A 30 -31.75 -3.10 -2.20
C HIS A 30 -31.46 -4.60 -2.12
N ILE A 31 -31.46 -5.27 -3.26
CA ILE A 31 -30.98 -6.65 -3.41
C ILE A 31 -29.46 -6.60 -3.63
N CYS A 32 -28.70 -6.76 -2.55
CA CYS A 32 -27.25 -6.73 -2.61
C CYS A 32 -26.70 -8.02 -3.20
N SER A 33 -26.01 -7.89 -4.34
CA SER A 33 -25.36 -9.00 -5.07
C SER A 33 -24.21 -9.65 -4.30
N LYS A 34 -23.64 -8.97 -3.30
CA LYS A 34 -22.51 -9.45 -2.49
C LYS A 34 -22.90 -10.08 -1.15
N ILE A 35 -24.19 -10.24 -0.85
CA ILE A 35 -24.62 -10.98 0.34
C ILE A 35 -24.51 -12.48 0.04
N GLU A 36 -23.55 -13.16 0.66
CA GLU A 36 -23.54 -14.62 0.74
C GLU A 36 -24.79 -15.08 1.50
N LYS A 37 -25.70 -15.75 0.79
CA LYS A 37 -26.90 -16.35 1.38
C LYS A 37 -26.51 -17.62 2.14
N PHE A 38 -27.08 -17.82 3.32
CA PHE A 38 -26.80 -19.01 4.12
C PHE A 38 -27.25 -20.28 3.39
N ILE A 39 -26.33 -21.23 3.16
CA ILE A 39 -26.53 -22.41 2.31
C ILE A 39 -27.75 -23.25 2.73
N HIS A 40 -28.04 -23.34 4.04
CA HIS A 40 -29.12 -24.21 4.54
C HIS A 40 -30.53 -23.62 4.47
N CYS A 41 -30.69 -22.31 4.26
CA CYS A 41 -32.04 -21.71 4.24
C CYS A 41 -32.23 -20.61 3.19
N GLY A 42 -31.18 -20.21 2.47
CA GLY A 42 -31.26 -19.17 1.44
C GLY A 42 -31.56 -17.75 1.96
N LEU A 43 -31.57 -17.55 3.28
CA LEU A 43 -31.86 -16.26 3.91
C LEU A 43 -30.60 -15.44 4.18
N ASN A 44 -30.80 -14.12 4.32
CA ASN A 44 -29.75 -13.12 4.56
C ASN A 44 -29.41 -13.05 6.07
N HIS A 45 -28.64 -14.00 6.58
CA HIS A 45 -28.01 -13.89 7.90
C HIS A 45 -26.60 -14.48 7.90
N LYS A 46 -25.74 -13.95 8.77
CA LYS A 46 -24.39 -14.48 8.97
C LYS A 46 -24.48 -15.89 9.58
N SER A 47 -23.59 -16.79 9.16
CA SER A 47 -23.54 -18.21 9.56
C SER A 47 -23.45 -18.45 11.07
N ASN A 48 -23.16 -17.42 11.87
CA ASN A 48 -23.13 -17.46 13.34
C ASN A 48 -24.41 -16.92 13.99
N SER A 49 -25.49 -16.75 13.24
CA SER A 49 -26.80 -16.37 13.77
C SER A 49 -27.33 -17.50 14.65
N LEU A 50 -27.63 -17.20 15.92
CA LEU A 50 -28.31 -18.06 16.90
C LEU A 50 -29.64 -18.69 16.41
N LYS A 51 -30.13 -18.30 15.23
CA LYS A 51 -31.29 -18.90 14.55
C LYS A 51 -30.95 -20.13 13.70
N SER A 52 -29.67 -20.42 13.50
CA SER A 52 -29.21 -21.71 13.01
C SER A 52 -29.34 -22.73 14.14
N HIS A 53 -30.27 -23.68 14.02
CA HIS A 53 -30.24 -24.87 14.86
C HIS A 53 -29.00 -25.69 14.45
N VAL A 54 -27.86 -25.35 15.02
CA VAL A 54 -26.72 -26.25 15.11
C VAL A 54 -27.20 -27.39 15.99
N ILE A 55 -27.32 -28.59 15.41
CA ILE A 55 -27.67 -29.79 16.14
C ILE A 55 -26.65 -29.96 17.26
N ASP A 56 -27.08 -29.75 18.51
CA ASP A 56 -26.31 -30.02 19.72
C ASP A 56 -26.00 -31.54 19.75
N LEU A 57 -24.82 -31.92 19.30
CA LEU A 57 -24.30 -33.29 19.33
C LEU A 57 -24.02 -33.81 20.76
N ASN A 58 -24.36 -33.03 21.81
CA ASN A 58 -24.05 -33.33 23.21
C ASN A 58 -25.28 -33.69 24.07
N LYS A 59 -26.44 -33.99 23.47
CA LYS A 59 -27.52 -34.66 24.22
C LYS A 59 -27.44 -36.18 23.98
N ASN A 60 -26.94 -36.88 24.99
CA ASN A 60 -27.07 -38.32 25.17
C ASN A 60 -28.56 -38.72 25.14
N VAL A 61 -29.09 -38.93 23.94
CA VAL A 61 -30.35 -39.64 23.73
C VAL A 61 -29.99 -41.11 23.64
N ASN A 62 -30.33 -41.88 24.68
CA ASN A 62 -30.32 -43.34 24.61
C ASN A 62 -31.32 -43.76 23.52
N VAL A 63 -30.84 -43.97 22.31
CA VAL A 63 -31.62 -44.55 21.22
C VAL A 63 -31.73 -46.04 21.49
N VAL A 64 -32.85 -46.45 22.08
CA VAL A 64 -33.24 -47.86 22.16
C VAL A 64 -33.55 -48.33 20.75
N TYR A 65 -32.66 -49.14 20.17
CA TYR A 65 -32.84 -49.75 18.85
C TYR A 65 -33.87 -50.89 18.95
N ASN A 66 -35.08 -50.66 18.44
CA ASN A 66 -36.12 -51.67 18.36
C ASN A 66 -36.01 -52.36 16.98
N ASN A 67 -35.47 -53.58 16.95
CA ASN A 67 -35.14 -54.34 15.72
C ASN A 67 -36.35 -54.84 14.91
N SER A 68 -37.57 -54.41 15.23
CA SER A 68 -38.82 -54.96 14.67
C SER A 68 -39.42 -54.14 13.51
N HIS A 69 -38.72 -53.14 12.98
CA HIS A 69 -39.24 -52.25 11.93
C HIS A 69 -38.33 -52.05 10.71
N PHE A 70 -37.39 -52.97 10.46
CA PHE A 70 -36.63 -52.94 9.21
C PHE A 70 -37.51 -53.39 8.04
N PRO A 71 -37.74 -52.54 7.01
CA PRO A 71 -38.34 -53.01 5.77
C PRO A 71 -37.39 -54.05 5.14
N GLY A 72 -37.95 -55.16 4.68
CA GLY A 72 -37.18 -56.25 4.05
C GLY A 72 -36.28 -55.72 2.94
N LEU A 73 -35.04 -56.20 2.90
CA LEU A 73 -34.06 -55.82 1.89
C LEU A 73 -34.64 -56.00 0.48
N PRO A 74 -34.49 -55.01 -0.42
CA PRO A 74 -35.00 -55.13 -1.77
C PRO A 74 -34.29 -56.30 -2.48
N VAL A 75 -35.09 -57.19 -3.06
CA VAL A 75 -34.60 -58.28 -3.92
C VAL A 75 -33.87 -57.67 -5.11
N ALA A 76 -32.67 -58.16 -5.40
CA ALA A 76 -31.83 -57.69 -6.50
C ALA A 76 -32.59 -57.73 -7.83
N GLN A 77 -33.04 -56.57 -8.30
CA GLN A 77 -33.50 -56.41 -9.66
C GLN A 77 -32.27 -56.28 -10.55
N ASN A 78 -32.07 -57.26 -11.45
CA ASN A 78 -31.10 -57.18 -12.54
C ASN A 78 -31.53 -56.08 -13.51
N SER A 79 -31.28 -54.82 -13.16
CA SER A 79 -31.31 -53.69 -14.09
C SER A 79 -29.87 -53.44 -14.57
N SER A 80 -29.66 -53.48 -15.87
CA SER A 80 -28.38 -53.26 -16.57
C SER A 80 -27.79 -51.83 -16.44
N SER A 81 -28.23 -51.07 -15.44
CA SER A 81 -27.77 -49.73 -15.11
C SER A 81 -27.42 -49.70 -13.62
N ASN A 82 -26.12 -49.84 -13.31
CA ASN A 82 -25.63 -49.75 -11.94
C ASN A 82 -25.64 -48.28 -11.48
N HIS A 83 -26.82 -47.78 -11.14
CA HIS A 83 -27.05 -46.41 -10.69
C HIS A 83 -26.17 -45.98 -9.50
N MET A 84 -25.79 -46.92 -8.62
CA MET A 84 -24.82 -46.62 -7.56
C MET A 84 -23.39 -46.43 -8.08
N LEU A 85 -22.95 -47.19 -9.08
CA LEU A 85 -21.63 -46.98 -9.71
C LEU A 85 -21.58 -45.61 -10.40
N ASN A 86 -22.63 -45.24 -11.15
CA ASN A 86 -22.71 -43.92 -11.78
C ASN A 86 -22.70 -42.76 -10.75
N LYS A 87 -23.27 -42.97 -9.56
CA LYS A 87 -23.21 -41.97 -8.48
C LYS A 87 -21.81 -41.86 -7.86
N LEU A 88 -21.12 -42.99 -7.70
CA LEU A 88 -19.74 -43.03 -7.23
C LEU A 88 -18.80 -42.38 -8.22
N ASP A 89 -18.97 -42.64 -9.51
CA ASP A 89 -18.18 -42.01 -10.58
C ASP A 89 -18.41 -40.50 -10.63
N ASN A 90 -19.68 -40.05 -10.51
CA ASN A 90 -19.98 -38.62 -10.42
C ASN A 90 -19.38 -37.97 -9.16
N LEU A 91 -19.40 -38.66 -8.02
CA LEU A 91 -18.80 -38.16 -6.79
C LEU A 91 -17.27 -38.03 -6.92
N LEU A 92 -16.62 -39.02 -7.53
CA LEU A 92 -15.19 -39.01 -7.83
C LEU A 92 -14.84 -37.85 -8.76
N ALA A 93 -15.63 -37.62 -9.81
CA ALA A 93 -15.46 -36.50 -10.73
C ALA A 93 -15.58 -35.15 -10.01
N GLN A 94 -16.62 -34.97 -9.18
CA GLN A 94 -16.81 -33.75 -8.39
C GLN A 94 -15.70 -33.53 -7.36
N MET A 95 -15.24 -34.58 -6.67
CA MET A 95 -14.11 -34.46 -5.74
C MET A 95 -12.82 -34.07 -6.47
N THR A 96 -12.61 -34.59 -7.67
CA THR A 96 -11.46 -34.24 -8.49
C THR A 96 -11.53 -32.76 -8.92
N GLU A 97 -12.70 -32.29 -9.34
CA GLU A 97 -12.94 -30.89 -9.69
C GLU A 97 -12.69 -29.94 -8.51
N VAL A 98 -13.19 -30.27 -7.32
CA VAL A 98 -12.93 -29.49 -6.09
C VAL A 98 -11.42 -29.43 -5.79
N ASN A 99 -10.71 -30.54 -5.95
CA ASN A 99 -9.27 -30.58 -5.67
C ASN A 99 -8.46 -29.73 -6.66
N VAL A 100 -8.86 -29.72 -7.93
CA VAL A 100 -8.30 -28.82 -8.96
C VAL A 100 -8.59 -27.36 -8.61
N HIS A 101 -9.81 -27.04 -8.19
CA HIS A 101 -10.16 -25.69 -7.77
C HIS A 101 -9.36 -25.21 -6.57
N LEU A 102 -9.17 -26.04 -5.54
CA LEU A 102 -8.35 -25.72 -4.38
C LEU A 102 -6.88 -25.50 -4.75
N SER A 103 -6.34 -26.34 -5.64
CA SER A 103 -4.97 -26.18 -6.16
C SER A 103 -4.79 -24.86 -6.92
N ASN A 104 -5.76 -24.51 -7.78
CA ASN A 104 -5.76 -23.24 -8.49
C ASN A 104 -5.91 -22.04 -7.55
N LEU A 105 -6.73 -22.17 -6.50
CA LEU A 105 -6.87 -21.13 -5.47
C LEU A 105 -5.54 -20.88 -4.76
N LYS A 106 -4.85 -21.96 -4.35
CA LYS A 106 -3.55 -21.88 -3.70
C LYS A 106 -2.54 -21.10 -4.55
N VAL A 107 -2.42 -21.45 -5.83
CA VAL A 107 -1.52 -20.74 -6.76
C VAL A 107 -1.90 -19.26 -6.94
N LYS A 108 -3.20 -18.92 -6.92
CA LYS A 108 -3.65 -17.52 -7.00
C LYS A 108 -3.26 -16.74 -5.75
N TYR A 109 -3.46 -17.30 -4.56
CA TYR A 109 -3.05 -16.66 -3.30
C TYR A 109 -1.54 -16.46 -3.22
N ASP A 110 -0.74 -17.47 -3.59
CA ASP A 110 0.72 -17.33 -3.62
C ASP A 110 1.20 -16.20 -4.54
N LYS A 111 0.47 -15.92 -5.64
CA LYS A 111 0.76 -14.79 -6.53
C LYS A 111 0.39 -13.45 -5.91
N ILE A 112 -0.74 -13.38 -5.21
CA ILE A 112 -1.20 -12.17 -4.53
C ILE A 112 -0.20 -11.78 -3.43
N ASP A 113 0.22 -12.73 -2.60
CA ASP A 113 1.21 -12.51 -1.54
C ASP A 113 2.53 -11.97 -2.11
N LYS A 114 3.00 -12.52 -3.24
CA LYS A 114 4.20 -12.03 -3.93
C LYS A 114 4.03 -10.61 -4.44
N ILE A 115 2.87 -10.25 -4.99
CA ILE A 115 2.58 -8.89 -5.47
C ILE A 115 2.54 -7.91 -4.30
N GLU A 116 1.95 -8.30 -3.17
CA GLU A 116 1.92 -7.49 -1.95
C GLU A 116 3.33 -7.23 -1.42
N GLN A 117 4.17 -8.26 -1.34
CA GLN A 117 5.58 -8.11 -0.94
C GLN A 117 6.36 -7.17 -1.88
N ILE A 118 6.16 -7.28 -3.20
CA ILE A 118 6.79 -6.38 -4.18
C ILE A 118 6.31 -4.93 -3.98
N THR A 119 5.03 -4.75 -3.69
CA THR A 119 4.43 -3.42 -3.49
C THR A 119 4.97 -2.76 -2.22
N LEU A 120 5.07 -3.52 -1.12
CA LEU A 120 5.69 -3.04 0.12
C LEU A 120 7.16 -2.67 -0.08
N ALA A 121 7.95 -3.56 -0.69
CA ALA A 121 9.37 -3.30 -0.96
C ALA A 121 9.57 -2.06 -1.87
N LYS A 122 8.70 -1.87 -2.86
CA LYS A 122 8.73 -0.69 -3.72
C LYS A 122 8.39 0.58 -2.94
N ASN A 123 7.36 0.56 -2.10
CA ASN A 123 6.98 1.71 -1.28
C ASN A 123 8.12 2.15 -0.35
N ASP A 124 8.80 1.19 0.30
CA ASP A 124 9.95 1.48 1.16
C ASP A 124 11.11 2.10 0.36
N SER A 125 11.38 1.57 -0.84
CA SER A 125 12.37 2.13 -1.76
C SER A 125 12.02 3.55 -2.21
N ASP A 126 10.74 3.81 -2.52
CA ASP A 126 10.27 5.12 -2.97
C ASP A 126 10.38 6.17 -1.84
N VAL A 127 10.14 5.77 -0.59
CA VAL A 127 10.34 6.64 0.59
C VAL A 127 11.82 7.01 0.73
N LEU A 128 12.74 6.03 0.68
CA LEU A 128 14.17 6.29 0.75
C LEU A 128 14.66 7.19 -0.39
N MET A 129 14.17 6.96 -1.60
CA MET A 129 14.54 7.78 -2.76
C MET A 129 14.06 9.23 -2.60
N LYS A 130 12.86 9.44 -2.03
CA LYS A 130 12.34 10.77 -1.74
C LYS A 130 13.17 11.49 -0.67
N GLU A 131 13.59 10.80 0.38
CA GLU A 131 14.48 11.37 1.40
C GLU A 131 15.83 11.78 0.82
N ASN A 132 16.44 10.92 -0.01
CA ASN A 132 17.69 11.23 -0.70
C ASN A 132 17.56 12.44 -1.63
N LEU A 133 16.46 12.54 -2.39
CA LEU A 133 16.20 13.70 -3.25
C LEU A 133 16.04 15.00 -2.46
N ASN A 134 15.38 14.95 -1.30
CA ASN A 134 15.26 16.11 -0.43
C ASN A 134 16.62 16.55 0.13
N LEU A 135 17.47 15.59 0.53
CA LEU A 135 18.82 15.88 1.02
C LEU A 135 19.69 16.52 -0.08
N LEU A 136 19.69 15.93 -1.28
CA LEU A 136 20.40 16.47 -2.46
C LEU A 136 19.91 17.88 -2.80
N THR A 137 18.60 18.12 -2.75
CA THR A 137 18.02 19.44 -3.01
C THR A 137 18.50 20.46 -1.99
N LYS A 138 18.53 20.10 -0.71
CA LYS A 138 19.03 20.96 0.36
C LYS A 138 20.52 21.28 0.17
N GLN A 139 21.35 20.27 -0.07
CA GLN A 139 22.79 20.45 -0.30
C GLN A 139 23.07 21.34 -1.52
N SER A 140 22.28 21.18 -2.59
CA SER A 140 22.39 22.02 -3.79
C SER A 140 22.07 23.49 -3.50
N MET A 141 21.05 23.77 -2.68
CA MET A 141 20.72 25.13 -2.27
C MET A 141 21.80 25.76 -1.38
N GLU A 142 22.35 24.99 -0.44
CA GLU A 142 23.45 25.43 0.43
C GLU A 142 24.69 25.76 -0.39
N LEU A 143 25.10 24.86 -1.29
CA LEU A 143 26.26 25.07 -2.16
C LEU A 143 26.07 26.28 -3.08
N LYS A 144 24.87 26.48 -3.63
CA LYS A 144 24.56 27.65 -4.45
C LYS A 144 24.75 28.95 -3.66
N THR A 145 24.36 28.96 -2.39
CA THR A 145 24.52 30.12 -1.51
C THR A 145 25.99 30.38 -1.21
N GLU A 146 26.77 29.32 -0.93
CA GLU A 146 28.21 29.41 -0.69
C GLU A 146 28.98 29.91 -1.90
N VAL A 147 28.64 29.44 -3.11
CA VAL A 147 29.24 29.92 -4.36
C VAL A 147 28.98 31.42 -4.57
N ILE A 148 27.76 31.89 -4.28
CA ILE A 148 27.43 33.32 -4.37
C ILE A 148 28.28 34.13 -3.37
N ALA A 149 28.39 33.65 -2.13
CA ALA A 149 29.20 34.33 -1.11
C ALA A 149 30.69 34.39 -1.50
N ASN A 150 31.23 33.28 -2.01
CA ASN A 150 32.62 33.22 -2.46
C ASN A 150 32.88 34.13 -3.67
N ASN A 151 31.94 34.22 -4.62
CA ASN A 151 32.06 35.15 -5.75
C ASN A 151 32.14 36.61 -5.29
N LEU A 152 31.32 37.00 -4.30
CA LEU A 152 31.38 38.36 -3.73
C LEU A 152 32.72 38.63 -3.04
N MET A 153 33.30 37.64 -2.37
CA MET A 153 34.62 37.77 -1.73
C MET A 153 35.74 37.91 -2.77
N VAL A 154 35.66 37.15 -3.86
CA VAL A 154 36.61 37.28 -4.97
C VAL A 154 36.53 38.67 -5.59
N GLU A 155 35.32 39.15 -5.91
CA GLU A 155 35.13 40.50 -6.47
C GLU A 155 35.64 41.59 -5.51
N HIS A 156 35.40 41.44 -4.21
CA HIS A 156 35.93 42.35 -3.20
C HIS A 156 37.47 42.37 -3.19
N HIS A 157 38.10 41.19 -3.24
CA HIS A 157 39.56 41.08 -3.30
C HIS A 157 40.11 41.68 -4.58
N GLU A 158 39.54 41.38 -5.75
CA GLU A 158 39.96 41.96 -7.03
C GLU A 158 39.89 43.48 -7.00
N ASN A 159 38.82 44.03 -6.43
CA ASN A 159 38.64 45.47 -6.26
C ASN A 159 39.69 46.07 -5.30
N MET A 160 39.97 45.41 -4.18
CA MET A 160 41.01 45.82 -3.23
C MET A 160 42.40 45.79 -3.86
N PHE A 161 42.73 44.74 -4.62
CA PHE A 161 44.01 44.65 -5.33
C PHE A 161 44.16 45.77 -6.35
N THR A 162 43.14 45.94 -7.20
CA THR A 162 43.20 46.89 -8.32
C THR A 162 43.19 48.34 -7.86
N LYS A 163 42.39 48.69 -6.84
CA LYS A 163 42.19 50.09 -6.44
C LYS A 163 43.09 50.56 -5.31
N LEU A 164 43.64 49.64 -4.52
CA LEU A 164 44.41 50.01 -3.34
C LEU A 164 45.81 49.40 -3.38
N ILE A 165 45.91 48.07 -3.38
CA ILE A 165 47.20 47.39 -3.16
C ILE A 165 48.17 47.67 -4.31
N ILE A 166 47.73 47.52 -5.57
CA ILE A 166 48.59 47.75 -6.74
C ILE A 166 49.03 49.23 -6.81
N PRO A 167 48.13 50.24 -6.75
CA PRO A 167 48.53 51.64 -6.73
C PRO A 167 49.48 51.98 -5.58
N MET A 168 49.24 51.46 -4.37
CA MET A 168 50.14 51.68 -3.24
C MET A 168 51.55 51.13 -3.52
N PHE A 169 51.65 49.95 -4.14
CA PHE A 169 52.95 49.42 -4.54
C PHE A 169 53.62 50.29 -5.61
N GLU A 170 52.88 50.76 -6.61
CA GLU A 170 53.39 51.66 -7.64
C GLU A 170 53.93 52.97 -7.04
N ASP A 171 53.22 53.55 -6.08
CA ASP A 171 53.65 54.76 -5.36
C ASP A 171 54.93 54.50 -4.55
N ILE A 172 55.00 53.38 -3.82
CA ILE A 172 56.19 52.99 -3.04
C ILE A 172 57.40 52.78 -3.97
N PHE A 173 57.22 52.05 -5.08
CA PHE A 173 58.30 51.83 -6.04
C PHE A 173 58.75 53.13 -6.71
N SER A 174 57.81 54.01 -7.05
CA SER A 174 58.11 55.34 -7.58
C SER A 174 58.90 56.17 -6.59
N PHE A 175 58.51 56.16 -5.31
CA PHE A 175 59.22 56.86 -4.22
C PHE A 175 60.64 56.33 -4.02
N ILE A 176 60.82 55.00 -3.96
CA ILE A 176 62.14 54.37 -3.85
C ILE A 176 63.01 54.73 -5.05
N THR A 177 62.45 54.72 -6.26
CA THR A 177 63.18 55.08 -7.49
C THR A 177 63.59 56.56 -7.46
N MET A 178 62.70 57.44 -6.98
CA MET A 178 62.98 58.86 -6.81
C MET A 178 64.08 59.12 -5.78
N GLN A 179 64.09 58.43 -4.64
CA GLN A 179 65.17 58.57 -3.65
C GLN A 179 66.51 58.04 -4.13
N ASN A 180 66.52 56.99 -4.96
CA ASN A 180 67.75 56.43 -5.54
C ASN A 180 68.28 57.23 -6.74
N CYS A 181 67.54 58.24 -7.22
CA CYS A 181 67.98 59.19 -8.24
C CYS A 181 68.26 60.55 -7.58
N ASP A 182 69.51 60.85 -7.23
CA ASP A 182 69.89 62.18 -6.73
C ASP A 182 69.65 63.26 -7.80
N SER A 183 69.36 64.48 -7.34
CA SER A 183 69.11 65.75 -8.04
C SER A 183 70.11 66.19 -9.13
N LYS A 184 71.08 65.33 -9.49
CA LYS A 184 72.05 65.49 -10.59
C LYS A 184 72.21 64.25 -11.49
N GLY A 185 71.34 63.26 -11.40
CA GLY A 185 71.28 62.14 -12.36
C GLY A 185 72.46 61.16 -12.32
N ARG A 186 73.11 60.96 -11.16
CA ARG A 186 74.06 59.84 -10.97
C ARG A 186 73.45 58.77 -10.07
N LYS A 187 73.47 57.53 -10.56
CA LYS A 187 73.10 56.33 -9.80
C LYS A 187 74.20 56.07 -8.77
N ASN A 188 73.83 55.95 -7.50
CA ASN A 188 74.73 55.44 -6.46
C ASN A 188 74.92 53.94 -6.71
N THR A 189 76.03 53.58 -7.35
CA THR A 189 76.57 52.21 -7.38
C THR A 189 77.18 51.85 -6.04
#